data_AF-A0A895XTM3-F1
#
_entry.id   AF-A0A895XTM3-F1
#
_cell.length_a   1.000
_cell.length_b   1.000
_cell.length_c   1.000
_cell.angle_alpha   90.00
_cell.angle_beta   90.00
_cell.angle_gamma   90.00
#
_symmetry.space_group_name_H-M   'P 1'
#
loop_
_entity.id
_entity.type
_entity.pdbx_description
1 polymer ?
#
loop_
_entity_poly.entity_id
_entity_poly.type
_entity_poly.pdbx_seq_one_letter_code
_entity_poly.pdbx_strand_id
1 'polypeptide(L)'
;MTGQQPPSDPAFNPGQPDPDSPIARGAQPEPEAANLPGPDHHYGFEPDAEDIPPRDNPYWEDDGLWETSDPIVTGDFGSWCQASLGVIQRSWRSMGIVLGLGVVLPGWVFSLIGLPSYFTPGEGFRMAGDVVVTPVGIAGIGQGLTGLVLVYFSAAAFLAATRIAVAEAAGGFLSLPEAIRYGLRRGGMLWLWVIVSFIIVSIGMVLLVLPGLWALFALSLIIAAYAFDQHRNPLGRSIELTHSALGPALGRAVFSWLVAICLTSAIQISVYVLGSMLLATIEGWFSVVVATIILGIMSILMIATYMWIVSAHLCTYAFLRGRKEPLTTTQLAAEAAPAQFDT
;
A
#
# COMPACT_ATOMS: atom_id res chain seq x y z
N MET A 1 -82.96 5.61 41.40
CA MET A 1 -83.10 6.74 40.47
C MET A 1 -81.92 7.68 40.75
N THR A 2 -80.74 7.28 40.26
CA THR A 2 -80.06 7.85 39.07
C THR A 2 -79.61 9.30 39.28
N GLY A 3 -78.50 9.46 40.01
CA GLY A 3 -77.67 10.67 39.98
C GLY A 3 -76.69 10.58 38.83
N GLN A 4 -76.89 11.43 37.83
CA GLN A 4 -76.06 11.58 36.64
C GLN A 4 -74.73 12.25 37.01
N GLN A 5 -73.64 11.55 36.75
CA GLN A 5 -72.27 12.05 36.84
C GLN A 5 -71.96 12.87 35.57
N PRO A 6 -71.37 14.08 35.68
CA PRO A 6 -71.03 14.89 34.52
C PRO A 6 -69.89 14.26 33.69
N PRO A 7 -69.87 14.49 32.36
CA PRO A 7 -68.91 13.88 31.45
C PRO A 7 -67.48 14.38 31.71
N SER A 8 -66.54 13.44 31.76
CA SER A 8 -65.10 13.67 31.86
C SER A 8 -64.54 14.26 30.56
N ASP A 9 -63.79 15.35 30.67
CA ASP A 9 -63.02 15.95 29.58
C ASP A 9 -62.00 14.95 29.01
N PRO A 10 -61.80 14.91 27.68
CA PRO A 10 -60.78 14.07 27.05
C PRO A 10 -59.38 14.59 27.35
N ALA A 11 -58.53 13.69 27.82
CA ALA A 11 -57.12 13.93 28.08
C ALA A 11 -56.40 14.39 26.80
N PHE A 12 -55.68 15.52 26.91
CA PHE A 12 -54.79 16.04 25.90
C PHE A 12 -53.64 15.06 25.68
N ASN A 13 -53.53 14.51 24.46
CA ASN A 13 -52.47 13.59 24.04
C ASN A 13 -51.38 14.38 23.29
N PRO A 14 -50.21 14.65 23.88
CA PRO A 14 -49.19 15.54 23.31
C PRO A 14 -48.27 14.81 22.32
N GLY A 15 -48.84 14.14 21.31
CA GLY A 15 -48.06 13.27 20.43
C GLY A 15 -48.46 13.19 18.97
N GLN A 16 -49.39 14.03 18.48
CA GLN A 16 -49.83 13.94 17.09
C GLN A 16 -49.47 15.22 16.31
N PRO A 17 -48.55 15.15 15.32
CA PRO A 17 -48.20 16.29 14.48
C PRO A 17 -49.38 16.68 13.57
N ASP A 18 -49.65 17.98 13.52
CA ASP A 18 -50.68 18.62 12.70
C ASP A 18 -50.28 18.55 11.20
N PRO A 19 -51.07 17.94 10.30
CA PRO A 19 -50.68 17.72 8.90
C PRO A 19 -50.67 18.96 8.01
N ASP A 20 -51.28 20.08 8.43
CA ASP A 20 -51.61 21.19 7.53
C ASP A 20 -50.87 22.50 7.83
N SER A 21 -49.70 22.44 8.49
CA SER A 21 -48.87 23.64 8.66
C SER A 21 -48.08 23.98 7.38
N PRO A 22 -48.27 25.19 6.80
CA PRO A 22 -47.53 25.61 5.61
C PRO A 22 -46.05 25.79 5.97
N ILE A 23 -45.19 24.99 5.34
CA ILE A 23 -43.74 25.01 5.55
C ILE A 23 -43.19 26.38 5.16
N ALA A 24 -43.01 27.22 6.18
CA ALA A 24 -42.10 28.35 6.15
C ALA A 24 -40.68 27.81 5.93
N ARG A 25 -40.01 28.36 4.92
CA ARG A 25 -38.64 28.07 4.53
C ARG A 25 -37.69 28.58 5.63
N GLY A 26 -37.45 27.76 6.66
CA GLY A 26 -36.52 28.05 7.78
C GLY A 26 -35.06 28.12 7.29
N ALA A 27 -34.20 29.04 7.71
CA ALA A 27 -33.86 29.38 9.09
C ALA A 27 -33.60 28.10 9.90
N GLN A 28 -32.36 27.60 9.77
CA GLN A 28 -31.88 26.52 10.61
C GLN A 28 -31.97 26.95 12.08
N PRO A 29 -32.56 26.15 12.96
CA PRO A 29 -32.46 26.37 14.39
C PRO A 29 -31.00 26.17 14.81
N GLU A 30 -30.44 27.17 15.48
CA GLU A 30 -29.21 27.01 16.25
C GLU A 30 -29.41 25.86 17.24
N PRO A 31 -28.48 24.89 17.30
CA PRO A 31 -28.54 23.85 18.32
C PRO A 31 -28.37 24.51 19.69
N GLU A 32 -29.43 24.42 20.48
CA GLU A 32 -29.48 24.76 21.89
C GLU A 32 -28.31 24.04 22.59
N ALA A 33 -27.33 24.84 23.01
CA ALA A 33 -26.13 24.39 23.68
C ALA A 33 -26.52 23.77 25.03
N ALA A 34 -26.68 22.44 25.03
CA ALA A 34 -26.69 21.65 26.23
C ALA A 34 -25.38 21.93 26.97
N ASN A 35 -25.50 22.60 28.13
CA ASN A 35 -24.48 22.71 29.16
C ASN A 35 -24.15 21.29 29.67
N LEU A 36 -23.36 20.56 28.90
CA LEU A 36 -22.62 19.40 29.38
C LEU A 36 -21.40 19.94 30.12
N PRO A 37 -21.12 19.48 31.36
CA PRO A 37 -19.86 19.78 32.01
C PRO A 37 -18.74 19.36 31.06
N GLY A 38 -17.90 20.33 30.70
CA GLY A 38 -16.87 20.15 29.70
C GLY A 38 -16.00 18.95 30.06
N PRO A 39 -15.49 18.20 29.06
CA PRO A 39 -14.42 17.29 29.33
C PRO A 39 -13.20 18.15 29.69
N ASP A 40 -12.94 18.26 30.98
CA ASP A 40 -11.65 18.67 31.54
C ASP A 40 -10.63 17.60 31.11
N HIS A 41 -10.24 17.62 29.84
CA HIS A 41 -9.06 16.94 29.34
C HIS A 41 -7.85 17.77 29.74
N HIS A 42 -7.55 17.76 31.05
CA HIS A 42 -6.18 17.90 31.51
C HIS A 42 -5.39 16.67 31.03
N TYR A 43 -4.95 16.69 29.77
CA TYR A 43 -3.70 16.04 29.38
C TYR A 43 -2.55 16.98 29.73
N GLY A 44 -2.47 17.31 31.01
CA GLY A 44 -1.31 17.93 31.66
C GLY A 44 -0.47 16.83 32.28
N PHE A 45 0.07 15.96 31.43
CA PHE A 45 1.26 15.21 31.77
C PHE A 45 2.29 15.67 30.73
N GLU A 46 2.83 16.87 30.93
CA GLU A 46 4.19 17.14 30.49
C GLU A 46 5.05 16.28 31.43
N PRO A 47 5.61 15.15 30.99
CA PRO A 47 6.65 14.53 31.77
C PRO A 47 7.79 15.55 31.81
N ASP A 48 8.23 15.91 33.01
CA ASP A 48 9.36 16.80 33.22
C ASP A 48 10.47 16.43 32.22
N ALA A 49 10.75 17.35 31.30
CA ALA A 49 11.66 17.14 30.17
C ALA A 49 13.14 17.04 30.59
N GLU A 50 13.43 16.87 31.88
CA GLU A 50 14.76 16.99 32.46
C GLU A 50 15.50 15.66 32.64
N ASP A 51 14.89 14.50 32.39
CA ASP A 51 15.55 13.21 32.61
C ASP A 51 15.19 12.15 31.54
N ILE A 52 15.09 12.55 30.26
CA ILE A 52 15.20 11.57 29.17
C ILE A 52 16.69 11.37 28.93
N PRO A 53 17.31 10.26 29.40
CA PRO A 53 18.73 10.04 29.16
C PRO A 53 19.00 10.05 27.65
N PRO A 54 20.17 10.55 27.22
CA PRO A 54 20.59 10.42 25.83
C PRO A 54 20.39 8.97 25.38
N ARG A 55 19.65 8.75 24.29
CA ARG A 55 19.46 7.43 23.64
C ARG A 55 20.78 6.97 23.00
N ASP A 56 21.81 6.84 23.82
CA ASP A 56 23.12 6.33 23.48
C ASP A 56 23.20 4.86 23.88
N ASN A 57 22.28 4.03 23.36
CA ASN A 57 22.49 2.58 23.43
C ASN A 57 22.91 2.04 22.05
N PRO A 58 24.18 1.65 21.88
CA PRO A 58 24.71 1.30 20.57
C PRO A 58 24.17 -0.03 20.03
N TYR A 59 23.68 -0.96 20.87
CA TYR A 59 23.27 -2.30 20.40
C TYR A 59 22.26 -3.03 21.32
N TRP A 60 20.99 -2.61 21.39
CA TRP A 60 19.85 -3.50 21.75
C TRP A 60 19.49 -3.75 23.23
N GLU A 61 19.44 -2.76 24.12
CA GLU A 61 18.75 -3.00 25.42
C GLU A 61 17.25 -2.68 25.34
N ASP A 62 16.50 -3.76 25.58
CA ASP A 62 15.15 -3.99 26.11
C ASP A 62 14.54 -2.87 27.01
N ASP A 63 14.48 -1.64 26.51
CA ASP A 63 13.52 -0.67 27.05
C ASP A 63 12.14 -1.14 26.56
N GLY A 64 11.38 -1.83 27.42
CA GLY A 64 10.05 -2.41 27.17
C GLY A 64 8.94 -1.44 26.73
N LEU A 65 9.30 -0.34 26.08
CA LEU A 65 8.47 0.63 25.37
C LEU A 65 8.07 0.15 23.96
N TRP A 66 8.70 -0.89 23.42
CA TRP A 66 8.16 -1.59 22.27
C TRP A 66 7.12 -2.56 22.79
N GLU A 67 5.85 -2.16 22.75
CA GLU A 67 4.77 -3.08 23.04
C GLU A 67 4.93 -4.30 22.11
N THR A 68 5.28 -5.45 22.70
CA THR A 68 5.38 -6.77 22.04
C THR A 68 4.07 -7.17 21.32
N SER A 69 3.02 -6.38 21.46
CA SER A 69 1.70 -6.52 20.85
C SER A 69 1.53 -5.72 19.55
N ASP A 70 2.43 -4.80 19.17
CA ASP A 70 2.23 -4.01 17.94
C ASP A 70 2.37 -4.89 16.68
N PRO A 71 1.36 -4.89 15.79
CA PRO A 71 1.33 -5.80 14.64
C PRO A 71 2.27 -5.45 13.48
N ILE A 72 2.87 -4.25 13.45
CA ILE A 72 3.78 -3.79 12.38
C ILE A 72 5.11 -3.25 12.94
N VAL A 73 5.07 -2.52 14.05
CA VAL A 73 6.26 -1.95 14.69
C VAL A 73 6.99 -3.07 15.42
N THR A 74 8.24 -3.33 15.05
CA THR A 74 9.00 -4.50 15.52
C THR A 74 10.33 -4.08 16.12
N GLY A 75 10.89 -4.92 17.00
CA GLY A 75 12.17 -4.66 17.67
C GLY A 75 13.36 -5.35 17.01
N ASP A 76 13.17 -6.55 16.45
CA ASP A 76 14.24 -7.40 15.93
C ASP A 76 13.95 -7.91 14.50
N PHE A 77 14.79 -8.79 13.97
CA PHE A 77 14.62 -9.34 12.63
C PHE A 77 13.56 -10.46 12.55
N GLY A 78 13.49 -11.31 13.56
CA GLY A 78 12.49 -12.39 13.65
C GLY A 78 11.08 -11.83 13.79
N SER A 79 10.88 -10.88 14.70
CA SER A 79 9.60 -10.16 14.85
C SER A 79 9.24 -9.39 13.59
N TRP A 80 10.19 -8.74 12.90
CA TRP A 80 9.96 -8.12 11.58
C TRP A 80 9.44 -9.10 10.53
N CYS A 81 10.03 -10.30 10.46
CA CYS A 81 9.60 -11.33 9.51
C CYS A 81 8.19 -11.83 9.86
N GLN A 82 7.92 -12.09 11.14
CA GLN A 82 6.60 -12.50 11.62
C GLN A 82 5.54 -11.41 11.38
N ALA A 83 5.86 -10.14 11.61
CA ALA A 83 4.97 -9.01 11.31
C ALA A 83 4.69 -8.90 9.81
N SER A 84 5.71 -9.04 8.97
CA SER A 84 5.57 -9.02 7.50
C SER A 84 4.65 -10.13 6.99
N LEU A 85 4.75 -11.34 7.56
CA LEU A 85 3.85 -12.46 7.28
C LEU A 85 2.46 -12.24 7.88
N GLY A 86 2.36 -11.68 9.09
CA GLY A 86 1.10 -11.37 9.75
C GLY A 86 0.29 -10.33 9.00
N VAL A 87 0.92 -9.31 8.42
CA VAL A 87 0.29 -8.35 7.50
C VAL A 87 -0.29 -9.06 6.29
N ILE A 88 0.45 -9.99 5.67
CA ILE A 88 -0.05 -10.79 4.55
C ILE A 88 -1.27 -11.62 4.98
N GLN A 89 -1.16 -12.36 6.09
CA GLN A 89 -2.24 -13.24 6.57
C GLN A 89 -3.53 -12.49 6.90
N ARG A 90 -3.42 -11.28 7.44
CA ARG A 90 -4.57 -10.41 7.74
C ARG A 90 -5.16 -9.81 6.47
N SER A 91 -4.31 -9.32 5.57
CA SER A 91 -4.72 -8.46 4.47
C SER A 91 -4.71 -9.08 3.08
N TRP A 92 -4.54 -10.40 2.98
CA TRP A 92 -4.31 -11.03 1.68
C TRP A 92 -5.43 -10.82 0.66
N ARG A 93 -6.68 -10.80 1.12
CA ARG A 93 -7.85 -10.63 0.24
C ARG A 93 -7.89 -9.22 -0.32
N SER A 94 -7.94 -8.23 0.56
CA SER A 94 -8.04 -6.82 0.20
C SER A 94 -6.81 -6.37 -0.60
N MET A 95 -5.60 -6.68 -0.11
CA MET A 95 -4.34 -6.34 -0.77
C MET A 95 -4.20 -7.08 -2.11
N GLY A 96 -4.53 -8.37 -2.15
CA GLY A 96 -4.48 -9.17 -3.36
C GLY A 96 -5.42 -8.67 -4.46
N ILE A 97 -6.63 -8.21 -4.11
CA ILE A 97 -7.56 -7.61 -5.08
C ILE A 97 -7.03 -6.27 -5.62
N VAL A 98 -6.51 -5.38 -4.74
CA VAL A 98 -5.93 -4.09 -5.18
C VAL A 98 -4.73 -4.31 -6.10
N LEU A 99 -3.79 -5.16 -5.71
CA LEU A 99 -2.61 -5.48 -6.52
C LEU A 99 -3.00 -6.23 -7.80
N GLY A 100 -4.00 -7.09 -7.71
CA GLY A 100 -4.63 -7.78 -8.83
C GLY A 100 -5.12 -6.80 -9.90
N LEU A 101 -5.94 -5.83 -9.48
CA LEU A 101 -6.54 -4.84 -10.38
C LEU A 101 -5.55 -3.77 -10.86
N GLY A 102 -4.62 -3.34 -10.02
CA GLY A 102 -3.74 -2.21 -10.32
C GLY A 102 -2.36 -2.58 -10.87
N VAL A 103 -1.88 -3.81 -10.66
CA VAL A 103 -0.57 -4.26 -11.16
C VAL A 103 -0.74 -5.41 -12.14
N VAL A 104 -1.41 -6.47 -11.71
CA VAL A 104 -1.44 -7.75 -12.43
C VAL A 104 -2.30 -7.68 -13.68
N LEU A 105 -3.51 -7.14 -13.59
CA LEU A 105 -4.41 -7.03 -14.73
C LEU A 105 -3.82 -6.10 -15.83
N PRO A 106 -3.34 -4.87 -15.53
CA PRO A 106 -2.71 -4.04 -16.54
C PRO A 106 -1.45 -4.67 -17.14
N GLY A 107 -0.61 -5.30 -16.30
CA GLY A 107 0.59 -5.99 -16.76
C GLY A 107 0.29 -7.19 -17.67
N TRP A 108 -0.75 -7.96 -17.35
CA TRP A 108 -1.22 -9.07 -18.19
C TRP A 108 -1.75 -8.56 -19.53
N VAL A 109 -2.66 -7.57 -19.52
CA VAL A 109 -3.20 -6.96 -20.75
C VAL A 109 -2.08 -6.43 -21.64
N PHE A 110 -1.08 -5.77 -21.04
CA PHE A 110 0.08 -5.30 -21.78
C PHE A 110 0.92 -6.44 -22.37
N SER A 111 1.10 -7.53 -21.62
CA SER A 111 1.78 -8.73 -22.11
C SER A 111 1.07 -9.36 -23.30
N LEU A 112 -0.27 -9.27 -23.37
CA LEU A 112 -1.05 -9.75 -24.53
C LEU A 112 -0.82 -8.91 -25.78
N ILE A 113 -0.60 -7.60 -25.63
CA ILE A 113 -0.29 -6.71 -26.76
C ILE A 113 1.08 -7.07 -27.36
N GLY A 114 2.04 -7.45 -26.52
CA GLY A 114 3.36 -7.92 -26.96
C GLY A 114 3.38 -9.36 -27.48
N LEU A 115 2.29 -10.12 -27.32
CA LEU A 115 2.23 -11.53 -27.61
C LEU A 115 2.61 -11.89 -29.06
N PRO A 116 2.15 -11.18 -30.10
CA PRO A 116 2.55 -11.45 -31.49
C PRO A 116 4.06 -11.40 -31.73
N SER A 117 4.80 -10.59 -30.96
CA SER A 117 6.26 -10.47 -31.06
C SER A 117 7.01 -11.72 -30.55
N TYR A 118 6.35 -12.56 -29.75
CA TYR A 118 6.93 -13.81 -29.23
C TYR A 118 6.63 -15.03 -30.11
N PHE A 119 5.78 -14.87 -31.14
CA PHE A 119 5.40 -15.92 -32.07
C PHE A 119 5.87 -15.57 -33.49
N THR A 120 7.16 -15.75 -33.76
CA THR A 120 7.67 -15.76 -35.13
C THR A 120 7.50 -17.18 -35.69
N PRO A 121 6.85 -17.36 -36.86
CA PRO A 121 6.74 -18.69 -37.48
C PRO A 121 8.14 -19.30 -37.68
N GLY A 122 8.42 -20.43 -37.02
CA GLY A 122 9.67 -21.17 -37.15
C GLY A 122 10.71 -21.00 -36.03
N GLU A 123 10.54 -20.08 -35.07
CA GLU A 123 11.54 -19.81 -34.01
C GLU A 123 11.16 -20.26 -32.59
N GLY A 124 9.95 -20.80 -32.38
CA GLY A 124 9.48 -21.21 -31.05
C GLY A 124 9.13 -20.03 -30.12
N PHE A 125 8.75 -20.33 -28.88
CA PHE A 125 8.35 -19.34 -27.87
C PHE A 125 9.59 -18.58 -27.34
N ARG A 126 9.69 -17.28 -27.66
CA ARG A 126 10.74 -16.40 -27.12
C ARG A 126 10.22 -15.76 -25.82
N MET A 127 11.04 -15.79 -24.76
CA MET A 127 10.68 -15.19 -23.46
C MET A 127 10.45 -13.68 -23.57
N ALA A 128 9.62 -13.13 -22.69
CA ALA A 128 9.48 -11.70 -22.43
C ALA A 128 10.77 -10.99 -21.91
N GLY A 129 11.89 -11.71 -21.85
CA GLY A 129 13.23 -11.21 -21.53
C GLY A 129 14.16 -11.06 -22.74
N ASP A 130 13.73 -11.50 -23.94
CA ASP A 130 14.34 -11.02 -25.19
C ASP A 130 13.86 -9.58 -25.36
N VAL A 131 14.53 -8.66 -24.65
CA VAL A 131 14.42 -7.23 -24.93
C VAL A 131 15.02 -7.05 -26.31
N VAL A 132 14.22 -7.31 -27.34
CA VAL A 132 14.44 -6.74 -28.64
C VAL A 132 14.35 -5.24 -28.39
N VAL A 133 15.52 -4.62 -28.18
CA VAL A 133 15.67 -3.18 -28.15
C VAL A 133 15.19 -2.74 -29.53
N THR A 134 13.90 -2.47 -29.61
CA THR A 134 13.28 -2.02 -30.85
C THR A 134 13.96 -0.68 -31.12
N PRO A 135 14.52 -0.46 -32.33
CA PRO A 135 15.17 0.79 -32.66
C PRO A 135 14.29 1.96 -32.21
N VAL A 136 14.90 2.99 -31.61
CA VAL A 136 14.24 4.19 -31.07
C VAL A 136 13.45 4.87 -32.20
N GLY A 137 12.24 4.40 -32.42
CA GLY A 137 11.27 4.84 -33.40
C GLY A 137 9.89 4.87 -32.76
N ILE A 138 8.85 5.05 -33.58
CA ILE A 138 7.47 5.22 -33.11
C ILE A 138 7.02 4.06 -32.20
N ALA A 139 7.45 2.83 -32.50
CA ALA A 139 7.16 1.64 -31.69
C ALA A 139 7.81 1.70 -30.29
N GLY A 140 9.06 2.17 -30.18
CA GLY A 140 9.76 2.34 -28.91
C GLY A 140 9.16 3.43 -28.03
N ILE A 141 8.72 4.56 -28.64
CA ILE A 141 8.03 5.64 -27.91
C ILE A 141 6.68 5.14 -27.38
N GLY A 142 5.90 4.44 -28.21
CA GLY A 142 4.62 3.86 -27.79
C GLY A 142 4.79 2.88 -26.63
N GLN A 143 5.79 2.01 -26.69
CA GLN A 143 6.08 1.06 -25.61
C GLN A 143 6.55 1.75 -24.34
N GLY A 144 7.37 2.79 -24.46
CA GLY A 144 7.80 3.62 -23.33
C GLY A 144 6.65 4.33 -22.63
N LEU A 145 5.73 4.95 -23.39
CA LEU A 145 4.54 5.59 -22.84
C LEU A 145 3.62 4.58 -22.14
N THR A 146 3.42 3.40 -22.71
CA THR A 146 2.61 2.37 -22.05
C THR A 146 3.27 1.84 -20.78
N GLY A 147 4.59 1.62 -20.79
CA GLY A 147 5.34 1.27 -19.58
C GLY A 147 5.20 2.32 -18.49
N LEU A 148 5.19 3.59 -18.88
CA LEU A 148 5.01 4.72 -17.97
C LEU A 148 3.63 4.72 -17.29
N VAL A 149 2.58 4.39 -18.06
CA VAL A 149 1.22 4.19 -17.56
C VAL A 149 1.15 3.00 -16.60
N LEU A 150 1.85 1.90 -16.89
CA LEU A 150 1.92 0.75 -15.98
C LEU A 150 2.63 1.08 -14.67
N VAL A 151 3.71 1.88 -14.71
CA VAL A 151 4.39 2.37 -13.50
C VAL A 151 3.43 3.22 -12.66
N TYR A 152 2.60 4.05 -13.29
CA TYR A 152 1.58 4.83 -12.58
C TYR A 152 0.56 3.93 -11.86
N PHE A 153 -0.05 2.99 -12.58
CA PHE A 153 -1.02 2.07 -11.97
C PHE A 153 -0.39 1.22 -10.86
N SER A 154 0.86 0.80 -11.07
CA SER A 154 1.61 0.07 -10.05
C SER A 154 1.84 0.93 -8.81
N ALA A 155 2.38 2.14 -8.96
CA ALA A 155 2.59 3.04 -7.82
C ALA A 155 1.30 3.32 -7.04
N ALA A 156 0.19 3.56 -7.74
CA ALA A 156 -1.13 3.74 -7.15
C ALA A 156 -1.61 2.49 -6.38
N ALA A 157 -1.43 1.30 -6.95
CA ALA A 157 -1.83 0.03 -6.35
C ALA A 157 -1.00 -0.31 -5.10
N PHE A 158 0.32 -0.13 -5.17
CA PHE A 158 1.20 -0.33 -4.03
C PHE A 158 0.87 0.65 -2.90
N LEU A 159 0.61 1.92 -3.21
CA LEU A 159 0.18 2.92 -2.22
C LEU A 159 -1.13 2.54 -1.54
N ALA A 160 -2.13 2.11 -2.32
CA ALA A 160 -3.41 1.63 -1.79
C ALA A 160 -3.25 0.36 -0.94
N ALA A 161 -2.43 -0.59 -1.39
CA ALA A 161 -2.11 -1.82 -0.66
C ALA A 161 -1.43 -1.53 0.70
N THR A 162 -0.44 -0.63 0.72
CA THR A 162 0.22 -0.21 1.97
C THR A 162 -0.78 0.40 2.96
N ARG A 163 -1.72 1.22 2.49
CA ARG A 163 -2.75 1.82 3.34
C ARG A 163 -3.74 0.79 3.90
N ILE A 164 -4.18 -0.16 3.07
CA ILE A 164 -5.04 -1.28 3.52
C ILE A 164 -4.32 -2.09 4.61
N ALA A 165 -3.07 -2.46 4.35
CA ALA A 165 -2.26 -3.27 5.26
C ALA A 165 -2.14 -2.63 6.65
N VAL A 166 -1.91 -1.31 6.71
CA VAL A 166 -1.86 -0.58 7.99
C VAL A 166 -3.23 -0.48 8.65
N ALA A 167 -4.29 -0.16 7.90
CA ALA A 167 -5.63 -0.03 8.46
C ALA A 167 -6.12 -1.34 9.08
N GLU A 168 -5.91 -2.46 8.40
CA GLU A 168 -6.29 -3.79 8.90
C GLU A 168 -5.39 -4.28 10.04
N ALA A 169 -4.09 -3.93 10.02
CA ALA A 169 -3.22 -4.19 11.15
C ALA A 169 -3.64 -3.40 12.40
N ALA A 170 -4.16 -2.18 12.24
CA ALA A 170 -4.71 -1.38 13.34
C ALA A 170 -6.06 -1.92 13.89
N GLY A 171 -6.58 -3.02 13.34
CA GLY A 171 -7.90 -3.55 13.68
C GLY A 171 -9.07 -2.82 13.01
N GLY A 172 -8.79 -1.88 12.11
CA GLY A 172 -9.78 -1.19 11.30
C GLY A 172 -10.13 -1.94 10.02
N PHE A 173 -11.10 -1.41 9.27
CA PHE A 173 -11.44 -1.88 7.93
C PHE A 173 -11.44 -0.70 6.97
N LEU A 174 -10.70 -0.81 5.87
CA LEU A 174 -10.71 0.17 4.80
C LEU A 174 -11.47 -0.39 3.61
N SER A 175 -12.49 0.33 3.13
CA SER A 175 -13.25 -0.12 1.97
C SER A 175 -12.35 -0.12 0.72
N LEU A 176 -12.49 -1.18 -0.08
CA LEU A 176 -11.68 -1.37 -1.30
C LEU A 176 -11.80 -0.18 -2.29
N PRO A 177 -13.00 0.37 -2.57
CA PRO A 177 -13.12 1.52 -3.46
C PRO A 177 -12.42 2.78 -2.93
N GLU A 178 -12.46 2.99 -1.61
CA GLU A 178 -11.79 4.13 -0.98
C GLU A 178 -10.27 4.01 -1.07
N ALA A 179 -9.73 2.80 -0.83
CA ALA A 179 -8.31 2.54 -1.00
C ALA A 179 -7.84 2.77 -2.45
N ILE A 180 -8.58 2.27 -3.44
CA ILE A 180 -8.26 2.45 -4.86
C ILE A 180 -8.36 3.93 -5.25
N ARG A 181 -9.43 4.62 -4.83
CA ARG A 181 -9.60 6.06 -5.10
C ARG A 181 -8.46 6.87 -4.50
N TYR A 182 -8.03 6.55 -3.29
CA TYR A 182 -6.87 7.15 -2.65
C TYR A 182 -5.59 6.91 -3.47
N GLY A 183 -5.32 5.66 -3.83
CA GLY A 183 -4.17 5.27 -4.65
C GLY A 183 -4.12 6.01 -5.99
N LEU A 184 -5.25 6.14 -6.69
CA LEU A 184 -5.34 6.86 -7.96
C LEU A 184 -5.20 8.38 -7.78
N ARG A 185 -5.85 8.96 -6.77
CA ARG A 185 -5.81 10.42 -6.55
C ARG A 185 -4.41 10.90 -6.15
N ARG A 186 -3.68 10.13 -5.35
CA ARG A 186 -2.31 10.46 -4.93
C ARG A 186 -1.22 9.83 -5.79
N GLY A 187 -1.56 8.84 -6.60
CA GLY A 187 -0.63 8.09 -7.42
C GLY A 187 0.15 8.95 -8.40
N GLY A 188 -0.42 10.05 -8.90
CA GLY A 188 0.25 10.93 -9.86
C GLY A 188 1.52 11.59 -9.33
N MET A 189 1.47 12.10 -8.09
CA MET A 189 2.66 12.70 -7.47
C MET A 189 3.66 11.63 -7.04
N LEU A 190 3.19 10.50 -6.49
CA LEU A 190 4.06 9.36 -6.18
C LEU A 190 4.77 8.81 -7.42
N TRP A 191 4.06 8.74 -8.56
CA TRP A 191 4.60 8.25 -9.82
C TRP A 191 5.79 9.10 -10.31
N LEU A 192 5.72 10.42 -10.19
CA LEU A 192 6.86 11.30 -10.46
C LEU A 192 8.05 10.98 -9.55
N TRP A 193 7.80 10.77 -8.26
CA TRP A 193 8.85 10.40 -7.32
C TRP A 193 9.48 9.05 -7.65
N VAL A 194 8.68 8.04 -8.03
CA VAL A 194 9.17 6.73 -8.46
C VAL A 194 10.05 6.85 -9.71
N ILE A 195 9.70 7.71 -10.67
CA ILE A 195 10.54 7.97 -11.85
C ILE A 195 11.87 8.60 -11.46
N VAL A 196 11.83 9.62 -10.60
CA VAL A 196 13.06 10.25 -10.09
C VAL A 196 13.93 9.22 -9.38
N SER A 197 13.35 8.36 -8.54
CA SER A 197 14.06 7.27 -7.90
C SER A 197 14.69 6.31 -8.90
N PHE A 198 13.94 5.92 -9.93
CA PHE A 198 14.43 5.03 -10.98
C PHE A 198 15.62 5.64 -11.73
N ILE A 199 15.58 6.93 -12.04
CA ILE A 199 16.68 7.65 -12.69
C ILE A 199 17.91 7.69 -11.78
N ILE A 200 17.75 8.01 -10.49
CA ILE A 200 18.84 8.03 -9.51
C ILE A 200 19.50 6.66 -9.39
N VAL A 201 18.70 5.60 -9.24
CA VAL A 201 19.18 4.22 -9.15
C VAL A 201 19.91 3.82 -10.43
N SER A 202 19.34 4.14 -11.60
CA SER A 202 19.94 3.79 -12.89
C SER A 202 21.28 4.48 -13.11
N ILE A 203 21.36 5.79 -12.84
CA ILE A 203 22.62 6.54 -12.91
C ILE A 203 23.62 5.97 -11.90
N GLY A 204 23.18 5.68 -10.68
CA GLY A 204 23.99 5.03 -9.65
C GLY A 204 24.57 3.72 -10.17
N MET A 205 23.75 2.81 -10.69
CA MET A 205 24.18 1.51 -11.20
C MET A 205 25.17 1.62 -12.38
N VAL A 206 25.00 2.60 -13.26
CA VAL A 206 25.88 2.82 -14.41
C VAL A 206 27.23 3.41 -13.99
N LEU A 207 27.24 4.39 -13.08
CA LEU A 207 28.47 5.02 -12.62
C LEU A 207 29.24 4.12 -11.66
N LEU A 208 28.55 3.58 -10.64
CA LEU A 208 29.11 2.76 -9.57
C LEU A 208 28.03 1.83 -8.98
N VAL A 209 28.16 0.52 -9.20
CA VAL A 209 27.19 -0.50 -8.75
C VAL A 209 26.82 -0.36 -7.26
N LEU A 210 27.80 -0.06 -6.40
CA LEU A 210 27.59 0.00 -4.95
C LEU A 210 26.70 1.19 -4.50
N PRO A 211 26.95 2.44 -4.92
CA PRO A 211 26.00 3.56 -4.80
C PRO A 211 24.62 3.29 -5.41
N GLY A 212 24.56 2.62 -6.57
CA GLY A 212 23.29 2.24 -7.19
C GLY A 212 22.46 1.30 -6.32
N LEU A 213 23.10 0.27 -5.75
CA LEU A 213 22.47 -0.66 -4.80
C LEU A 213 22.02 0.05 -3.53
N TRP A 214 22.86 0.92 -2.97
CA TRP A 214 22.49 1.71 -1.80
C TRP A 214 21.24 2.58 -2.08
N ALA A 215 21.21 3.27 -3.23
CA ALA A 215 20.07 4.07 -3.63
C ALA A 215 18.81 3.21 -3.84
N LEU A 216 18.95 2.02 -4.44
CA LEU A 216 17.84 1.09 -4.61
C LEU A 216 17.19 0.73 -3.27
N PHE A 217 17.99 0.42 -2.25
CA PHE A 217 17.49 0.08 -0.93
C PHE A 217 16.94 1.29 -0.17
N ALA A 218 17.58 2.44 -0.27
CA ALA A 218 17.09 3.65 0.38
C ALA A 218 15.76 4.14 -0.22
N LEU A 219 15.58 3.97 -1.53
CA LEU A 219 14.40 4.44 -2.25
C LEU A 219 13.27 3.40 -2.32
N SER A 220 13.52 2.14 -1.91
CA SER A 220 12.44 1.14 -1.87
C SER A 220 11.39 1.44 -0.78
N LEU A 221 11.74 2.27 0.21
CA LEU A 221 10.83 2.75 1.26
C LEU A 221 10.01 3.98 0.84
N ILE A 222 10.19 4.48 -0.39
CA ILE A 222 9.56 5.73 -0.82
C ILE A 222 8.04 5.70 -0.78
N ILE A 223 7.43 4.55 -1.05
CA ILE A 223 5.96 4.38 -1.05
C ILE A 223 5.43 4.55 0.38
N ALA A 224 6.08 3.93 1.36
CA ALA A 224 5.71 4.08 2.77
C ALA A 224 5.98 5.51 3.27
N ALA A 225 7.16 6.07 2.97
CA ALA A 225 7.48 7.46 3.32
C ALA A 225 6.46 8.44 2.74
N TYR A 226 6.06 8.27 1.48
CA TYR A 226 5.03 9.10 0.85
C TYR A 226 3.62 8.88 1.45
N ALA A 227 3.30 7.66 1.90
CA ALA A 227 2.00 7.33 2.49
C ALA A 227 1.79 8.01 3.85
N PHE A 228 2.82 8.00 4.72
CA PHE A 228 2.69 8.42 6.11
C PHE A 228 3.30 9.80 6.40
N ASP A 229 4.38 10.19 5.73
CA ASP A 229 5.06 11.49 5.95
C ASP A 229 4.56 12.56 4.95
N GLN A 230 3.26 12.86 4.95
CA GLN A 230 2.60 13.69 3.91
C GLN A 230 3.18 15.10 3.75
N HIS A 231 3.81 15.65 4.79
CA HIS A 231 4.35 17.01 4.81
C HIS A 231 5.85 17.09 4.50
N ARG A 232 6.51 15.95 4.27
CA ARG A 232 7.96 15.88 4.04
C ARG A 232 8.27 15.37 2.64
N ASN A 233 9.47 15.69 2.16
CA ASN A 233 9.97 15.13 0.92
C ASN A 233 10.21 13.61 1.10
N PRO A 234 9.53 12.73 0.33
CA PRO A 234 9.61 11.29 0.53
C PRO A 234 10.99 10.72 0.21
N LEU A 235 11.74 11.29 -0.75
CA LEU A 235 13.12 10.88 -1.05
C LEU A 235 14.06 11.19 0.11
N GLY A 236 13.98 12.42 0.62
CA GLY A 236 14.83 12.87 1.72
C GLY A 236 14.60 12.00 2.96
N ARG A 237 13.32 11.75 3.26
CA ARG A 237 12.90 10.94 4.40
C ARG A 237 13.33 9.47 4.28
N SER A 238 13.19 8.86 3.11
CA SER A 238 13.60 7.46 2.93
C SER A 238 15.11 7.29 3.08
N ILE A 239 15.91 8.21 2.50
CA ILE A 239 17.37 8.25 2.66
C ILE A 239 17.76 8.49 4.13
N GLU A 240 17.11 9.42 4.81
CA GLU A 240 17.38 9.76 6.21
C GLU A 240 17.12 8.57 7.15
N LEU A 241 16.04 7.82 6.91
CA LEU A 241 15.72 6.61 7.68
C LEU A 241 16.73 5.49 7.42
N THR A 242 17.05 5.22 6.15
CA THR A 242 18.05 4.20 5.81
C THR A 242 19.44 4.55 6.34
N HIS A 243 19.87 5.82 6.27
CA HIS A 243 21.17 6.26 6.76
C HIS A 243 21.31 6.16 8.29
N SER A 244 20.21 6.37 9.02
CA SER A 244 20.24 6.31 10.48
C SER A 244 20.48 4.91 11.06
N ALA A 245 20.14 3.87 10.30
CA ALA A 245 20.31 2.48 10.72
C ALA A 245 20.67 1.60 9.51
N LEU A 246 21.78 1.94 8.84
CA LEU A 246 22.21 1.31 7.58
C LEU A 246 22.25 -0.22 7.66
N GLY A 247 22.90 -0.78 8.68
CA GLY A 247 23.04 -2.25 8.82
C GLY A 247 21.70 -2.97 8.90
N PRO A 248 20.85 -2.66 9.90
CA PRO A 248 19.52 -3.26 10.02
C PRO A 248 18.56 -2.96 8.86
N ALA A 249 18.65 -1.79 8.23
CA ALA A 249 17.87 -1.43 7.04
C ALA A 249 18.27 -2.28 5.83
N LEU A 250 19.57 -2.35 5.55
CA LEU A 250 20.13 -3.12 4.43
C LEU A 250 19.86 -4.62 4.59
N GLY A 251 20.04 -5.18 5.79
CA GLY A 251 19.77 -6.60 6.04
C GLY A 251 18.32 -7.00 5.71
N ARG A 252 17.34 -6.19 6.14
CA ARG A 252 15.92 -6.41 5.84
C ARG A 252 15.58 -6.18 4.37
N ALA A 253 16.13 -5.12 3.77
CA ALA A 253 15.92 -4.83 2.36
C ALA A 253 16.49 -5.94 1.47
N VAL A 254 17.74 -6.34 1.70
CA VAL A 254 18.39 -7.46 0.97
C VAL A 254 17.60 -8.74 1.14
N PHE A 255 17.22 -9.09 2.37
CA PHE A 255 16.41 -10.30 2.61
C PHE A 255 15.05 -10.23 1.90
N SER A 256 14.36 -9.10 1.97
CA SER A 256 13.09 -8.88 1.26
C SER A 256 13.25 -9.09 -0.25
N TRP A 257 14.29 -8.52 -0.85
CA TRP A 257 14.61 -8.68 -2.26
C TRP A 257 15.01 -10.11 -2.63
N LEU A 258 15.80 -10.79 -1.80
CA LEU A 258 16.16 -12.19 -2.03
C LEU A 258 14.92 -13.09 -2.04
N VAL A 259 14.00 -12.91 -1.09
CA VAL A 259 12.73 -13.66 -1.08
C VAL A 259 11.89 -13.32 -2.31
N ALA A 260 11.80 -12.05 -2.71
CA ALA A 260 11.07 -11.64 -3.91
C ALA A 260 11.67 -12.24 -5.20
N ILE A 261 13.01 -12.27 -5.31
CA ILE A 261 13.73 -12.91 -6.43
C ILE A 261 13.46 -14.41 -6.41
N CYS A 262 13.59 -15.09 -5.27
CA CYS A 262 13.32 -16.52 -5.15
C CYS A 262 11.89 -16.88 -5.57
N LEU A 263 10.88 -16.15 -5.08
CA LEU A 263 9.48 -16.36 -5.46
C LEU A 263 9.26 -16.13 -6.96
N THR A 264 9.76 -15.01 -7.49
CA THR A 264 9.63 -14.67 -8.91
C THR A 264 10.32 -15.70 -9.79
N SER A 265 11.55 -16.08 -9.48
CA SER A 265 12.30 -17.09 -10.22
C SER A 265 11.62 -18.46 -10.16
N ALA A 266 11.11 -18.87 -9.00
CA ALA A 266 10.37 -20.13 -8.87
C ALA A 266 9.11 -20.14 -9.74
N ILE A 267 8.33 -19.06 -9.73
CA ILE A 267 7.14 -18.90 -10.59
C ILE A 267 7.54 -18.95 -12.07
N GLN A 268 8.51 -18.13 -12.48
CA GLN A 268 8.97 -18.01 -13.86
C GLN A 268 9.50 -19.34 -14.40
N ILE A 269 10.37 -20.03 -13.64
CA ILE A 269 10.93 -21.33 -14.05
C ILE A 269 9.81 -22.37 -14.17
N SER A 270 8.90 -22.43 -13.19
CA SER A 270 7.81 -23.42 -13.20
C SER A 270 6.88 -23.22 -14.40
N VAL A 271 6.45 -21.98 -14.62
CA VAL A 271 5.58 -21.59 -15.74
C VAL A 271 6.29 -21.83 -17.08
N TYR A 272 7.58 -21.50 -17.18
CA TYR A 272 8.35 -21.71 -18.39
C TYR A 272 8.48 -23.19 -18.76
N VAL A 273 8.88 -24.04 -17.83
CA VAL A 273 9.04 -25.48 -18.07
C VAL A 273 7.70 -26.08 -18.48
N LEU A 274 6.65 -25.88 -17.68
CA LEU A 274 5.31 -26.42 -17.96
C LEU A 274 4.73 -25.85 -19.26
N GLY A 275 4.86 -24.54 -19.47
CA GLY A 275 4.34 -23.84 -20.63
C GLY A 275 5.03 -24.27 -21.93
N SER A 276 6.35 -24.43 -21.92
CA SER A 276 7.13 -24.89 -23.07
C SER A 276 6.77 -26.32 -23.47
N MET A 277 6.58 -27.22 -22.50
CA MET A 277 6.19 -28.61 -22.75
C MET A 277 4.79 -28.68 -23.36
N LEU A 278 3.86 -27.88 -22.84
CA LEU A 278 2.49 -27.84 -23.35
C LEU A 278 2.43 -27.22 -24.75
N LEU A 279 3.09 -26.08 -24.97
CA LEU A 279 3.09 -25.37 -26.25
C LEU A 279 3.84 -26.14 -27.34
N ALA A 280 4.81 -26.98 -27.00
CA ALA A 280 5.49 -27.85 -27.98
C ALA A 280 4.55 -28.89 -28.63
N THR A 281 3.41 -29.18 -28.03
CA THR A 281 2.43 -30.16 -28.54
C THR A 281 1.26 -29.52 -29.28
N ILE A 282 1.17 -28.20 -29.30
CA ILE A 282 0.01 -27.45 -29.77
C ILE A 282 0.45 -26.44 -30.84
N GLU A 283 -0.16 -26.52 -32.02
CA GLU A 283 0.15 -25.64 -33.15
C GLU A 283 -1.03 -24.72 -33.52
N GLY A 284 -0.74 -23.71 -34.34
CA GLY A 284 -1.73 -22.79 -34.88
C GLY A 284 -2.35 -21.86 -33.82
N TRP A 285 -3.56 -21.39 -34.08
CA TRP A 285 -4.24 -20.38 -33.24
C TRP A 285 -4.51 -20.85 -31.81
N PHE A 286 -4.63 -22.16 -31.58
CA PHE A 286 -4.89 -22.71 -30.24
C PHE A 286 -3.69 -22.51 -29.30
N SER A 287 -2.45 -22.50 -29.83
CA SER A 287 -1.23 -22.21 -29.05
C SER A 287 -1.27 -20.81 -28.42
N VAL A 288 -1.83 -19.82 -29.12
CA VAL A 288 -1.97 -18.44 -28.64
C VAL A 288 -2.94 -18.36 -27.46
N VAL A 289 -4.05 -19.10 -27.51
CA VAL A 289 -5.02 -19.17 -26.42
C VAL A 289 -4.37 -19.79 -25.18
N VAL A 290 -3.65 -20.90 -25.36
CA VAL A 290 -2.94 -21.58 -24.27
C VAL A 290 -1.86 -20.68 -23.67
N ALA A 291 -1.05 -20.00 -24.49
CA ALA A 291 -0.04 -19.05 -24.04
C ALA A 291 -0.66 -17.87 -23.26
N THR A 292 -1.80 -17.36 -23.72
CA THR A 292 -2.56 -16.30 -23.03
C THR A 292 -3.00 -16.74 -21.63
N ILE A 293 -3.49 -17.97 -21.49
CA ILE A 293 -3.89 -18.55 -20.20
C ILE A 293 -2.67 -18.73 -19.30
N ILE A 294 -1.56 -19.26 -19.82
CA ILE A 294 -0.30 -19.44 -19.08
C ILE A 294 0.19 -18.09 -18.54
N LEU A 295 0.21 -17.05 -19.37
CA LEU A 295 0.56 -15.68 -18.94
C LEU A 295 -0.39 -15.15 -17.88
N GLY A 296 -1.69 -15.44 -17.98
CA GLY A 296 -2.69 -15.06 -16.97
C GLY A 296 -2.41 -15.73 -15.62
N ILE A 297 -2.15 -17.04 -15.63
CA ILE A 297 -1.79 -17.81 -14.43
C ILE A 297 -0.50 -17.25 -13.81
N MET A 298 0.55 -17.03 -14.63
CA MET A 298 1.80 -16.42 -14.17
C MET A 298 1.55 -15.07 -13.50
N SER A 299 0.74 -14.22 -14.12
CA SER A 299 0.45 -12.88 -13.62
C SER A 299 -0.30 -12.94 -12.28
N ILE A 300 -1.24 -13.88 -12.11
CA ILE A 300 -1.93 -14.11 -10.83
C ILE A 300 -0.96 -14.59 -9.75
N LEU A 301 -0.06 -15.52 -10.07
CA LEU A 301 0.93 -16.03 -9.11
C LEU A 301 1.87 -14.92 -8.60
N MET A 302 2.17 -13.92 -9.44
CA MET A 302 3.00 -12.77 -9.06
C MET A 302 2.38 -11.89 -7.95
N ILE A 303 1.06 -11.99 -7.71
CA ILE A 303 0.41 -11.27 -6.58
C ILE A 303 1.12 -11.60 -5.27
N ALA A 304 1.49 -12.87 -5.03
CA ALA A 304 2.16 -13.29 -3.81
C ALA A 304 3.50 -12.56 -3.60
N THR A 305 4.28 -12.38 -4.66
CA THR A 305 5.54 -11.62 -4.62
C THR A 305 5.29 -10.15 -4.28
N TYR A 306 4.31 -9.50 -4.93
CA TYR A 306 4.01 -8.10 -4.68
C TYR A 306 3.51 -7.86 -3.25
N MET A 307 2.70 -8.76 -2.74
CA MET A 307 2.23 -8.73 -1.36
C MET A 307 3.39 -8.81 -0.35
N TRP A 308 4.35 -9.71 -0.59
CA TRP A 308 5.56 -9.81 0.21
C TRP A 308 6.38 -8.51 0.19
N ILE A 309 6.58 -7.93 -0.99
CA ILE A 309 7.30 -6.67 -1.13
C ILE A 309 6.59 -5.57 -0.32
N VAL A 310 5.27 -5.40 -0.48
CA VAL A 310 4.50 -4.38 0.26
C VAL A 310 4.65 -4.56 1.76
N SER A 311 4.42 -5.76 2.29
CA SER A 311 4.46 -5.99 3.74
C SER A 311 5.86 -5.82 4.33
N ALA A 312 6.88 -6.39 3.67
CA ALA A 312 8.26 -6.30 4.12
C ALA A 312 8.78 -4.85 4.12
N HIS A 313 8.45 -4.06 3.10
CA HIS A 313 8.84 -2.64 3.04
C HIS A 313 8.08 -1.80 4.06
N LEU A 314 6.80 -2.06 4.28
CA LEU A 314 6.01 -1.41 5.31
C LEU A 314 6.58 -1.65 6.71
N CYS A 315 6.82 -2.92 7.08
CA CYS A 315 7.42 -3.27 8.37
C CYS A 315 8.85 -2.73 8.52
N THR A 316 9.63 -2.68 7.43
CA THR A 316 10.97 -2.06 7.45
C THR A 316 10.88 -0.56 7.69
N TYR A 317 9.95 0.13 7.05
CA TYR A 317 9.71 1.55 7.28
C TYR A 317 9.28 1.83 8.73
N ALA A 318 8.31 1.07 9.24
CA ALA A 318 7.83 1.21 10.60
C ALA A 318 8.93 0.96 11.65
N PHE A 319 9.76 -0.07 11.44
CA PHE A 319 10.94 -0.33 12.27
C PHE A 319 11.90 0.89 12.29
N LEU A 320 12.28 1.39 11.12
CA LEU A 320 13.24 2.50 11.02
C LEU A 320 12.69 3.80 11.61
N ARG A 321 11.41 4.05 11.41
CA ARG A 321 10.73 5.23 11.95
C ARG A 321 10.55 5.14 13.46
N GLY A 322 10.10 3.99 13.97
CA GLY A 322 9.94 3.73 15.40
C GLY A 322 11.23 4.00 16.18
N ARG A 323 12.40 3.68 15.62
CA ARG A 323 13.70 3.99 16.25
C ARG A 323 13.97 5.48 16.45
N LYS A 324 13.37 6.35 15.66
CA LYS A 324 13.56 7.81 15.76
C LYS A 324 12.49 8.46 16.62
N GLU A 325 11.26 7.99 16.52
CA GLU A 325 10.11 8.61 17.17
C GLU A 325 9.13 7.54 17.67
N PRO A 326 8.42 7.78 18.80
CA PRO A 326 7.36 6.91 19.25
C PRO A 326 6.36 6.67 18.11
N LEU A 327 6.12 5.41 17.77
CA LEU A 327 5.29 5.02 16.65
C LEU A 327 4.46 3.80 17.02
N THR A 328 3.17 3.85 16.70
CA THR A 328 2.26 2.70 16.81
C THR A 328 1.57 2.46 15.48
N THR A 329 1.06 1.24 15.27
CA THR A 329 0.26 0.92 14.07
C THR A 329 -1.01 1.79 13.98
N THR A 330 -1.64 2.11 15.12
CA THR A 330 -2.82 3.00 15.14
C THR A 330 -2.48 4.42 14.72
N GLN A 331 -1.30 4.92 15.12
CA GLN A 331 -0.80 6.22 14.66
C GLN A 331 -0.53 6.22 13.15
N LEU A 332 0.13 5.19 12.61
CA LEU A 332 0.34 5.06 11.17
C LEU A 332 -0.99 5.02 10.39
N ALA A 333 -2.01 4.35 10.94
CA ALA A 333 -3.34 4.30 10.32
C ALA A 333 -4.01 5.68 10.30
N ALA A 334 -3.87 6.45 11.39
CA ALA A 334 -4.39 7.81 11.47
C ALA A 334 -3.68 8.75 10.49
N GLU A 335 -2.35 8.66 10.35
CA GLU A 335 -1.58 9.47 9.41
C GLU A 335 -1.86 9.13 7.93
N ALA A 336 -2.24 7.88 7.65
CA ALA A 336 -2.63 7.44 6.31
C ALA A 336 -4.09 7.77 5.98
N ALA A 337 -4.89 8.21 6.95
CA ALA A 337 -6.23 8.70 6.68
C ALA A 337 -6.13 9.99 5.86
N PRO A 338 -7.03 10.21 4.88
CA PRO A 338 -7.12 11.49 4.23
C PRO A 338 -7.44 12.52 5.32
N ALA A 339 -6.64 13.58 5.40
CA ALA A 339 -7.07 14.78 6.11
C ALA A 339 -8.48 15.08 5.60
N GLN A 340 -9.45 15.19 6.51
CA GLN A 340 -10.80 15.65 6.16
C GLN A 340 -10.59 17.01 5.51
N PHE A 341 -10.61 17.03 4.17
CA PHE A 341 -10.63 18.27 3.45
C PHE A 341 -12.03 18.80 3.65
N ASP A 342 -12.15 19.81 4.53
CA ASP A 342 -13.32 20.66 4.61
C ASP A 342 -13.66 21.10 3.18
N THR A 343 -14.73 20.52 2.63
CA THR A 343 -15.29 20.85 1.31
C THR A 343 -16.07 22.15 1.37
#